data_AF-A0A2E9NWM0-F1
#
_entry.id   AF-A0A2E9NWM0-F1
#
_cell.length_a   1.000
_cell.length_b   1.000
_cell.length_c   1.000
_cell.angle_alpha   90.00
_cell.angle_beta   90.00
_cell.angle_gamma   90.00
#
_symmetry.space_group_name_H-M   'P 1'
#
loop_
_entity.id
_entity.type
_entity.pdbx_description
1 polymer ?
#
loop_
_entity_poly.entity_id
_entity_poly.type
_entity_poly.pdbx_seq_one_letter_code
_entity_poly.pdbx_strand_id
1 'polypeptide(L)'
;MRLSLRIKLFMFVPVFALVPWLGYQTFQKLQHFATQAQSEALRVLAQSLQPELDAMSRPDSQLGLRFTPEPMRREPVLDGFFDEWPVTRHVLGDDGISLMLGQFDDQIAFALEVNDSTRFYQEPLFGRSEAVPFDAVRLRLSSPSSSSEILLATEGSGSFDVVISSTAPIVAKKRRIKAYWWEFSGGYRLEWVMPANDVVNRRLQLIQFDHNWIEPTERQYQFSIEPLIGRIQQLARRLSGETRQIMVIDSDGVVIAKTPTLEEMPTLLASDAWHSDPVMTDQDIRISVPLTTETGRYSVLIAAPTSEIVGSAQQALVTLAWQTLGVLGLLIFGLSIYSGRLAERITRLRRELKSYLDARDRFASEPILSDSEASDEVGELSRDVQQVLRDLGRYTTFLERIPRTLRHELTNPMSAVQTSLELLSDEHDPDQQVRLRATAQRGIQKLESTLAKVTEAASLEEALRDEDQNRFEVTRVTRDAVESIARTVVNLGWVTDIPETPMSVLGNDLRFEQMLDKLLDNARDFTPDGGIITVGLSDQINSVVLWVENEGPSLRIQDGVDAFQMFSGTRNDSTGSHLGLGLYVVRLIAESMGARVAIGNTERGVRVEVTGIPVP
;
A
#
# COMPACT_ATOMS: atom_id res chain seq x y z
N MET A 1 15.79 -16.66 9.88
CA MET A 1 14.58 -17.21 9.21
C MET A 1 14.56 -16.71 7.77
N ARG A 2 14.69 -17.61 6.79
CA ARG A 2 14.57 -17.27 5.35
C ARG A 2 13.07 -17.17 5.02
N LEU A 3 12.59 -15.98 4.66
CA LEU A 3 11.20 -15.80 4.23
C LEU A 3 11.01 -16.36 2.83
N SER A 4 10.01 -17.24 2.66
CA SER A 4 9.67 -17.82 1.36
C SER A 4 9.28 -16.75 0.34
N LEU A 5 9.51 -17.00 -0.95
CA LEU A 5 9.08 -16.15 -2.07
C LEU A 5 7.60 -15.71 -1.95
N ARG A 6 6.73 -16.62 -1.46
CA ARG A 6 5.32 -16.34 -1.21
C ARG A 6 5.13 -15.29 -0.11
N ILE A 7 5.89 -15.35 0.97
CA ILE A 7 5.81 -14.37 2.07
C ILE A 7 6.35 -13.02 1.60
N LYS A 8 7.43 -13.00 0.80
CA LYS A 8 7.97 -11.75 0.21
C LYS A 8 6.96 -11.08 -0.69
N LEU A 9 6.28 -11.83 -1.58
CA LEU A 9 5.24 -11.29 -2.46
C LEU A 9 3.98 -10.90 -1.67
N PHE A 10 3.61 -11.69 -0.66
CA PHE A 10 2.47 -11.42 0.21
C PHE A 10 2.65 -10.16 1.05
N MET A 11 3.89 -9.78 1.41
CA MET A 11 4.15 -8.50 2.10
C MET A 11 3.84 -7.26 1.24
N PHE A 12 3.85 -7.37 -0.10
CA PHE A 12 3.53 -6.25 -0.97
C PHE A 12 2.03 -6.01 -1.14
N VAL A 13 1.20 -7.05 -0.99
CA VAL A 13 -0.26 -6.96 -1.10
C VAL A 13 -0.88 -6.00 -0.07
N PRO A 14 -0.58 -6.09 1.25
CA PRO A 14 -1.12 -5.14 2.21
C PRO A 14 -0.58 -3.74 1.97
N VAL A 15 0.66 -3.54 1.51
CA VAL A 15 1.18 -2.19 1.18
C VAL A 15 0.38 -1.57 0.03
N PHE A 16 0.04 -2.35 -0.99
CA PHE A 16 -0.75 -1.89 -2.13
C PHE A 16 -2.19 -1.51 -1.74
N ALA A 17 -2.78 -2.18 -0.75
CA ALA A 17 -4.12 -1.87 -0.24
C ALA A 17 -4.11 -0.75 0.82
N LEU A 18 -3.06 -0.69 1.65
CA LEU A 18 -2.95 0.24 2.77
C LEU A 18 -2.68 1.66 2.27
N VAL A 19 -1.89 1.85 1.20
CA VAL A 19 -1.57 3.20 0.70
C VAL A 19 -2.82 3.96 0.22
N PRO A 20 -3.69 3.41 -0.64
CA PRO A 20 -4.95 4.07 -1.02
C PRO A 20 -5.87 4.29 0.18
N TRP A 21 -5.97 3.30 1.08
CA TRP A 21 -6.80 3.40 2.27
C TRP A 21 -6.34 4.49 3.23
N LEU A 22 -5.03 4.58 3.49
CA LEU A 22 -4.43 5.62 4.33
C LEU A 22 -4.58 7.01 3.67
N GLY A 23 -4.46 7.07 2.34
CA GLY A 23 -4.72 8.29 1.57
C GLY A 23 -6.15 8.78 1.76
N TYR A 24 -7.14 7.88 1.65
CA TYR A 24 -8.55 8.19 1.87
C TYR A 24 -8.84 8.63 3.32
N GLN A 25 -8.28 7.93 4.32
CA GLN A 25 -8.37 8.30 5.73
C GLN A 25 -7.78 9.69 6.01
N THR A 26 -6.60 9.97 5.46
CA THR A 26 -5.92 11.25 5.63
C THR A 26 -6.75 12.36 5.00
N PHE A 27 -7.33 12.12 3.82
CA PHE A 27 -8.23 13.05 3.17
C PHE A 27 -9.45 13.41 4.03
N GLN A 28 -10.14 12.40 4.56
CA GLN A 28 -11.30 12.62 5.43
C GLN A 28 -10.94 13.47 6.66
N LYS A 29 -9.80 13.20 7.30
CA LYS A 29 -9.32 13.99 8.44
C LYS A 29 -8.96 15.42 8.05
N LEU A 30 -8.31 15.61 6.90
CA LEU A 30 -7.93 16.95 6.43
C LEU A 30 -9.16 17.79 6.12
N GLN A 31 -10.17 17.20 5.47
CA GLN A 31 -11.43 17.86 5.17
C GLN A 31 -12.16 18.28 6.46
N HIS A 32 -12.27 17.37 7.44
CA HIS A 32 -12.90 17.68 8.71
C HIS A 32 -12.15 18.79 9.47
N PHE A 33 -10.81 18.71 9.50
CA PHE A 33 -9.98 19.73 10.12
C PHE A 33 -10.13 21.10 9.43
N ALA A 34 -10.17 21.15 8.10
CA ALA A 34 -10.34 22.39 7.34
C ALA A 34 -11.70 23.05 7.62
N THR A 35 -12.78 22.27 7.62
CA THR A 35 -14.13 22.77 7.98
C THR A 35 -14.17 23.29 9.41
N GLN A 36 -13.56 22.58 10.36
CA GLN A 36 -13.51 22.99 11.76
C GLN A 36 -12.68 24.27 11.94
N ALA A 37 -11.50 24.35 11.32
CA ALA A 37 -10.63 25.53 11.39
C ALA A 37 -11.31 26.77 10.80
N GLN A 38 -12.02 26.63 9.67
CA GLN A 38 -12.74 27.75 9.09
C GLN A 38 -13.95 28.16 9.96
N SER A 39 -14.71 27.20 10.50
CA SER A 39 -15.83 27.49 11.40
C SER A 39 -15.37 28.29 12.64
N GLU A 40 -14.22 27.93 13.21
CA GLU A 40 -13.65 28.64 14.35
C GLU A 40 -13.14 30.03 13.95
N ALA A 41 -12.50 30.17 12.78
CA ALA A 41 -12.09 31.48 12.27
C ALA A 41 -13.28 32.42 12.05
N LEU A 42 -14.37 31.92 11.47
CA LEU A 42 -15.61 32.69 11.32
C LEU A 42 -16.21 33.05 12.69
N ARG A 43 -16.13 32.14 13.68
CA ARG A 43 -16.61 32.43 15.04
C ARG A 43 -15.82 33.55 15.71
N VAL A 44 -14.50 33.56 15.58
CA VAL A 44 -13.64 34.65 16.06
C VAL A 44 -13.97 35.96 15.36
N LEU A 45 -14.24 35.93 14.05
CA LEU A 45 -14.70 37.12 13.32
C LEU A 45 -16.04 37.64 13.86
N ALA A 46 -17.00 36.77 14.14
CA ALA A 46 -18.27 37.16 14.74
C ALA A 46 -18.08 37.81 16.12
N GLN A 47 -17.23 37.22 16.96
CA GLN A 47 -16.90 37.77 18.29
C GLN A 47 -16.22 39.14 18.22
N SER A 48 -15.52 39.47 17.12
CA SER A 48 -14.93 40.81 16.95
C SER A 48 -15.96 41.95 16.84
N LEU A 49 -17.23 41.63 16.55
CA LEU A 49 -18.34 42.58 16.57
C LEU A 49 -18.86 42.87 17.98
N GLN A 50 -18.54 42.02 18.97
CA GLN A 50 -19.09 42.10 20.32
C GLN A 50 -18.84 43.45 21.01
N PRO A 51 -17.64 44.06 20.98
CA PRO A 51 -17.41 45.35 21.66
C PRO A 51 -18.25 46.50 21.11
N GLU A 52 -18.61 46.47 19.82
CA GLU A 52 -19.49 47.47 19.22
C GLU A 52 -20.95 47.21 19.59
N LEU A 53 -21.34 45.95 19.77
CA LEU A 53 -22.68 45.59 20.24
C LEU A 53 -22.88 45.98 21.72
N ASP A 54 -21.87 45.79 22.56
CA ASP A 54 -21.88 46.19 23.98
C ASP A 54 -22.05 47.71 24.13
N ALA A 55 -21.51 48.50 23.21
CA ALA A 55 -21.60 49.97 23.23
C ALA A 55 -22.97 50.52 22.81
N MET A 56 -23.91 49.67 22.38
CA MET A 56 -25.21 50.11 21.85
C MET A 56 -26.26 50.38 22.93
N SER A 57 -27.07 51.41 22.70
CA SER A 57 -28.33 51.59 23.42
C SER A 57 -29.48 51.08 22.56
N ARG A 58 -30.34 50.23 23.13
CA ARG A 58 -31.49 49.64 22.44
C ARG A 58 -32.45 50.74 21.95
N PRO A 59 -32.81 50.79 20.66
CA PRO A 59 -33.84 51.70 20.19
C PRO A 59 -35.22 51.27 20.69
N ASP A 60 -36.05 52.26 21.04
CA ASP A 60 -37.39 52.05 21.60
C ASP A 60 -38.34 51.46 20.52
N SER A 61 -38.98 50.34 20.83
CA SER A 61 -39.83 49.61 19.87
C SER A 61 -41.15 50.35 19.60
N GLN A 62 -41.29 51.00 18.43
CA GLN A 62 -42.53 51.67 18.02
C GLN A 62 -43.45 50.80 17.14
N LEU A 63 -44.77 51.01 17.24
CA LEU A 63 -45.81 50.31 16.46
C LEU A 63 -46.05 50.98 15.08
N GLY A 64 -46.06 50.20 13.99
CA GLY A 64 -46.35 50.65 12.61
C GLY A 64 -45.81 49.71 11.53
N LEU A 65 -46.03 50.05 10.24
CA LEU A 65 -45.34 49.42 9.10
C LEU A 65 -43.85 49.73 9.18
N ARG A 66 -43.01 48.69 9.17
CA ARG A 66 -41.57 48.81 9.34
C ARG A 66 -40.86 48.35 8.08
N PHE A 67 -39.98 49.20 7.57
CA PHE A 67 -39.11 48.85 6.47
C PHE A 67 -37.66 48.84 6.95
N THR A 68 -36.96 47.75 6.66
CA THR A 68 -35.52 47.65 6.85
C THR A 68 -34.87 48.02 5.51
N PRO A 69 -34.01 49.05 5.46
CA PRO A 69 -33.33 49.40 4.23
C PRO A 69 -32.37 48.26 3.82
N GLU A 70 -32.22 48.02 2.53
CA GLU A 70 -31.26 47.03 2.03
C GLU A 70 -29.87 47.66 1.90
N PRO A 71 -28.80 46.95 2.29
CA PRO A 71 -27.44 47.47 2.21
C PRO A 71 -27.00 47.65 0.75
N MET A 72 -26.54 48.83 0.40
CA MET A 72 -26.02 49.14 -0.93
C MET A 72 -24.52 48.80 -1.02
N ARG A 73 -24.08 48.33 -2.20
CA ARG A 73 -22.67 48.00 -2.49
C ARG A 73 -21.80 49.26 -2.64
N ARG A 74 -22.38 50.34 -3.16
CA ARG A 74 -21.74 51.64 -3.39
C ARG A 74 -22.70 52.77 -3.01
N GLU A 75 -22.18 53.98 -2.89
CA GLU A 75 -23.00 55.18 -2.73
C GLU A 75 -23.94 55.34 -3.94
N PRO A 76 -25.24 55.63 -3.73
CA PRO A 76 -26.19 55.81 -4.82
C PRO A 76 -25.84 57.01 -5.69
N VAL A 77 -25.86 56.79 -7.00
CA VAL A 77 -25.82 57.78 -8.06
C VAL A 77 -27.26 58.17 -8.37
N LEU A 78 -27.63 59.42 -8.07
CA LEU A 78 -28.97 59.93 -8.35
C LEU A 78 -29.07 60.35 -9.83
N ASP A 79 -29.54 59.46 -10.68
CA ASP A 79 -29.64 59.63 -12.13
C ASP A 79 -31.00 59.19 -12.74
N GLY A 80 -31.92 58.69 -11.91
CA GLY A 80 -33.25 58.23 -12.33
C GLY A 80 -33.30 56.79 -12.85
N PHE A 81 -32.16 56.09 -12.95
CA PHE A 81 -32.08 54.70 -13.35
C PHE A 81 -31.96 53.78 -12.13
N PHE A 82 -32.94 52.90 -11.96
CA PHE A 82 -33.00 52.03 -10.77
C PHE A 82 -32.06 50.81 -10.83
N ASP A 83 -31.05 50.82 -11.70
CA ASP A 83 -30.21 49.66 -12.02
C ASP A 83 -29.32 49.22 -10.84
N GLU A 84 -28.98 50.16 -9.95
CA GLU A 84 -28.14 49.91 -8.76
C GLU A 84 -28.92 49.80 -7.46
N TRP A 85 -30.25 49.91 -7.53
CA TRP A 85 -31.11 49.86 -6.36
C TRP A 85 -31.37 48.42 -5.91
N PRO A 86 -31.62 48.21 -4.60
CA PRO A 86 -31.90 46.87 -4.07
C PRO A 86 -33.10 46.22 -4.76
N VAL A 87 -33.08 44.91 -4.99
CA VAL A 87 -34.19 44.21 -5.66
C VAL A 87 -35.51 44.28 -4.87
N THR A 88 -35.43 44.44 -3.56
CA THR A 88 -36.59 44.53 -2.66
C THR A 88 -37.40 45.80 -2.93
N ARG A 89 -38.60 45.64 -3.51
CA ARG A 89 -39.57 46.73 -3.74
C ARG A 89 -40.70 46.66 -2.72
N HIS A 90 -40.90 47.74 -1.98
CA HIS A 90 -42.04 47.88 -1.07
C HIS A 90 -43.19 48.56 -1.80
N VAL A 91 -44.27 47.83 -2.05
CA VAL A 91 -45.49 48.42 -2.60
C VAL A 91 -46.25 49.13 -1.49
N LEU A 92 -46.58 50.40 -1.72
CA LEU A 92 -47.30 51.24 -0.77
C LEU A 92 -48.76 51.36 -1.22
N GLY A 93 -49.67 50.65 -0.53
CA GLY A 93 -51.11 50.64 -0.84
C GLY A 93 -51.45 49.85 -2.10
N ASP A 94 -52.29 50.42 -2.98
CA ASP A 94 -52.83 49.77 -4.18
C ASP A 94 -51.92 50.00 -5.42
N ASP A 95 -50.81 49.24 -5.54
CA ASP A 95 -49.91 49.07 -6.72
C ASP A 95 -49.40 50.32 -7.50
N GLY A 96 -49.84 51.53 -7.16
CA GLY A 96 -49.53 52.75 -7.88
C GLY A 96 -48.26 53.44 -7.41
N ILE A 97 -47.73 53.06 -6.24
CA ILE A 97 -46.53 53.63 -5.66
C ILE A 97 -45.65 52.51 -5.12
N SER A 98 -44.39 52.47 -5.58
CA SER A 98 -43.39 51.56 -5.06
C SER A 98 -42.21 52.33 -4.49
N LEU A 99 -41.75 51.90 -3.32
CA LEU A 99 -40.64 52.50 -2.59
C LEU A 99 -39.53 51.46 -2.41
N MET A 100 -38.31 51.85 -2.74
CA MET A 100 -37.10 51.09 -2.52
C MET A 100 -36.23 51.88 -1.54
N LEU A 101 -35.76 51.19 -0.50
CA LEU A 101 -34.91 51.80 0.53
C LEU A 101 -33.54 51.13 0.49
N GLY A 102 -32.52 51.94 0.22
CA GLY A 102 -31.14 51.54 0.28
C GLY A 102 -30.43 52.21 1.45
N GLN A 103 -29.43 51.55 2.04
CA GLN A 103 -28.54 52.18 3.00
C GLN A 103 -27.08 52.01 2.59
N PHE A 104 -26.37 53.13 2.53
CA PHE A 104 -24.92 53.17 2.37
C PHE A 104 -24.32 53.98 3.53
N ASP A 105 -23.61 53.30 4.43
CA ASP A 105 -23.05 53.87 5.66
C ASP A 105 -24.13 54.57 6.51
N ASP A 106 -23.96 55.87 6.79
CA ASP A 106 -24.91 56.70 7.56
C ASP A 106 -25.92 57.43 6.66
N GLN A 107 -26.13 56.97 5.43
CA GLN A 107 -27.08 57.56 4.48
C GLN A 107 -28.16 56.55 4.08
N ILE A 108 -29.41 57.00 4.10
CA ILE A 108 -30.57 56.28 3.58
C ILE A 108 -30.95 56.89 2.24
N ALA A 109 -30.90 56.05 1.21
CA ALA A 109 -31.33 56.33 -0.14
C ALA A 109 -32.78 55.90 -0.30
N PHE A 110 -33.58 56.74 -0.94
CA PHE A 110 -34.97 56.50 -1.26
C PHE A 110 -35.14 56.55 -2.77
N ALA A 111 -35.71 55.50 -3.35
CA ALA A 111 -36.18 55.48 -4.73
C ALA A 111 -37.67 55.22 -4.73
N LEU A 112 -38.42 56.17 -5.27
CA LEU A 112 -39.86 56.11 -5.37
C LEU A 112 -40.23 56.06 -6.85
N GLU A 113 -41.02 55.06 -7.24
CA GLU A 113 -41.66 55.01 -8.54
C GLU A 113 -43.16 55.20 -8.33
N VAL A 114 -43.72 56.21 -9.01
CA VAL A 114 -45.13 56.56 -8.97
C VAL A 114 -45.69 56.34 -10.36
N ASN A 115 -46.69 55.46 -10.44
CA ASN A 115 -47.45 55.21 -11.67
C ASN A 115 -48.49 56.32 -11.83
N ASP A 116 -48.21 57.24 -12.74
CA ASP A 116 -49.03 58.41 -13.00
C ASP A 116 -49.13 58.67 -14.50
N SER A 117 -50.37 58.80 -14.99
CA SER A 117 -50.63 59.07 -16.42
C SER A 117 -50.67 60.56 -16.75
N THR A 118 -50.74 61.41 -15.72
CA THR A 118 -50.76 62.88 -15.79
C THR A 118 -49.51 63.45 -15.12
N ARG A 119 -48.95 64.54 -15.66
CA ARG A 119 -47.68 65.10 -15.17
C ARG A 119 -47.73 66.62 -15.19
N PHE A 120 -47.57 67.23 -14.03
CA PHE A 120 -47.59 68.67 -13.84
C PHE A 120 -46.38 69.15 -13.03
N TYR A 121 -45.53 69.96 -13.66
CA TYR A 121 -44.38 70.57 -13.00
C TYR A 121 -44.75 71.75 -12.12
N GLN A 122 -43.90 72.01 -11.14
CA GLN A 122 -43.96 73.25 -10.39
C GLN A 122 -43.62 74.42 -11.31
N GLU A 123 -44.55 75.37 -11.46
CA GLU A 123 -44.31 76.60 -12.20
C GLU A 123 -43.87 77.74 -11.25
N PRO A 124 -42.89 78.58 -11.65
CA PRO A 124 -42.54 79.77 -10.88
C PRO A 124 -43.74 80.73 -10.79
N LEU A 125 -43.84 81.42 -9.65
CA LEU A 125 -44.86 82.44 -9.38
C LEU A 125 -44.58 83.73 -10.19
N PHE A 126 -44.65 83.68 -11.52
CA PHE A 126 -44.52 84.84 -12.40
C PHE A 126 -45.77 85.74 -12.31
N GLY A 127 -45.87 86.54 -11.24
CA GLY A 127 -46.95 87.52 -11.06
C GLY A 127 -48.33 86.93 -10.72
N ARG A 128 -48.43 85.63 -10.46
CA ARG A 128 -49.64 84.97 -9.94
C ARG A 128 -49.72 85.11 -8.42
N SER A 129 -50.95 85.22 -7.89
CA SER A 129 -51.19 85.25 -6.44
C SER A 129 -51.13 83.86 -5.80
N GLU A 130 -51.32 82.81 -6.59
CA GLU A 130 -51.33 81.41 -6.15
C GLU A 130 -50.52 80.55 -7.13
N ALA A 131 -49.89 79.49 -6.61
CA ALA A 131 -49.18 78.50 -7.42
C ALA A 131 -50.18 77.62 -8.18
N VAL A 132 -49.85 77.24 -9.41
CA VAL A 132 -50.63 76.23 -10.16
C VAL A 132 -50.45 74.89 -9.45
N PRO A 133 -51.49 74.04 -9.33
CA PRO A 133 -51.34 72.69 -8.81
C PRO A 133 -50.31 71.89 -9.62
N PHE A 134 -49.46 71.14 -8.93
CA PHE A 134 -48.39 70.34 -9.51
C PHE A 134 -48.26 69.02 -8.76
N ASP A 135 -47.63 68.04 -9.41
CA ASP A 135 -47.35 66.75 -8.78
C ASP A 135 -46.18 66.92 -7.81
N ALA A 136 -46.36 66.39 -6.60
CA ALA A 136 -45.36 66.54 -5.57
C ALA A 136 -45.36 65.35 -4.63
N VAL A 137 -44.18 65.05 -4.10
CA VAL A 137 -44.04 64.10 -2.99
C VAL A 137 -43.62 64.88 -1.76
N ARG A 138 -44.41 64.79 -0.70
CA ARG A 138 -44.11 65.41 0.58
C ARG A 138 -43.76 64.35 1.60
N LEU A 139 -42.59 64.49 2.20
CA LEU A 139 -42.14 63.62 3.28
C LEU A 139 -42.15 64.41 4.60
N ARG A 140 -43.00 63.99 5.53
CA ARG A 140 -43.06 64.54 6.89
C ARG A 140 -42.39 63.58 7.86
N LEU A 141 -41.42 64.09 8.61
CA LEU A 141 -40.65 63.37 9.60
C LEU A 141 -41.05 63.86 10.99
N SER A 142 -41.72 63.00 11.76
CA SER A 142 -42.22 63.35 13.09
C SER A 142 -41.42 62.62 14.17
N SER A 143 -40.98 63.40 15.17
CA SER A 143 -40.37 62.96 16.42
C SER A 143 -41.16 63.57 17.59
N PRO A 144 -41.13 63.03 18.82
CA PRO A 144 -41.90 63.58 19.95
C PRO A 144 -41.69 65.08 20.22
N SER A 145 -40.53 65.64 19.83
CA SER A 145 -40.15 67.03 20.09
C SER A 145 -39.95 67.89 18.83
N SER A 146 -40.09 67.33 17.62
CA SER A 146 -39.88 68.08 16.37
C SER A 146 -40.59 67.46 15.17
N SER A 147 -41.06 68.32 14.27
CA SER A 147 -41.55 67.91 12.94
C SER A 147 -40.76 68.63 11.86
N SER A 148 -40.26 67.86 10.90
CA SER A 148 -39.62 68.38 9.70
C SER A 148 -40.42 67.95 8.47
N GLU A 149 -40.47 68.82 7.49
CA GLU A 149 -41.20 68.59 6.25
C GLU A 149 -40.30 68.87 5.05
N ILE A 150 -40.41 67.99 4.06
CA ILE A 150 -39.64 67.99 2.82
C ILE A 150 -40.65 67.94 1.68
N LEU A 151 -40.55 68.88 0.75
CA LEU A 151 -41.38 68.92 -0.46
C LEU A 151 -40.49 68.65 -1.66
N LEU A 152 -40.72 67.53 -2.32
CA LEU A 152 -40.05 67.09 -3.53
C LEU A 152 -40.95 67.45 -4.72
N ALA A 153 -40.64 68.57 -5.35
CA ALA A 153 -41.32 69.07 -6.55
C ALA A 153 -40.26 69.70 -7.45
N THR A 154 -40.43 69.57 -8.76
CA THR A 154 -39.45 70.05 -9.75
C THR A 154 -40.11 70.86 -10.86
N GLU A 155 -39.34 71.76 -11.47
CA GLU A 155 -39.72 72.54 -12.66
C GLU A 155 -39.46 71.74 -13.97
N GLY A 156 -38.78 70.60 -13.87
CA GLY A 156 -38.44 69.71 -15.00
C GLY A 156 -37.69 68.45 -14.55
N SER A 157 -37.51 67.48 -15.44
CA SER A 157 -36.68 66.29 -15.16
C SER A 157 -35.20 66.68 -14.93
N GLY A 158 -34.56 66.08 -13.91
CA GLY A 158 -33.16 66.29 -13.56
C GLY A 158 -32.89 66.41 -12.06
N SER A 159 -31.67 66.78 -11.71
CA SER A 159 -31.22 66.97 -10.32
C SER A 159 -31.66 68.33 -9.75
N PHE A 160 -32.13 68.36 -8.51
CA PHE A 160 -32.53 69.59 -7.83
C PHE A 160 -32.22 69.54 -6.31
N ASP A 161 -32.09 70.73 -5.71
CA ASP A 161 -31.86 70.89 -4.27
C ASP A 161 -33.20 71.04 -3.53
N VAL A 162 -33.38 70.24 -2.49
CA VAL A 162 -34.59 70.22 -1.67
C VAL A 162 -34.29 70.84 -0.31
N VAL A 163 -35.13 71.77 0.14
CA VAL A 163 -34.96 72.44 1.42
C VAL A 163 -35.78 71.71 2.49
N ILE A 164 -35.11 71.25 3.55
CA ILE A 164 -35.78 70.68 4.72
C ILE A 164 -36.26 71.84 5.61
N SER A 165 -37.58 71.92 5.80
CA SER A 165 -38.21 72.91 6.67
C SER A 165 -38.49 72.26 8.03
N SER A 166 -37.97 72.83 9.12
CA SER A 166 -38.18 72.31 10.48
C SER A 166 -38.97 73.29 11.33
N THR A 167 -39.89 72.76 12.14
CA THR A 167 -40.72 73.52 13.10
C THR A 167 -40.03 73.72 14.46
N ALA A 168 -38.77 73.29 14.62
CA ALA A 168 -38.06 73.37 15.90
C ALA A 168 -37.75 74.83 16.33
N PRO A 169 -37.98 75.20 17.60
CA PRO A 169 -38.09 76.60 18.03
C PRO A 169 -36.78 77.40 18.16
N ILE A 170 -35.57 76.81 18.08
CA ILE A 170 -34.34 77.52 18.50
C ILE A 170 -33.19 77.55 17.47
N VAL A 171 -33.07 76.64 16.50
CA VAL A 171 -32.08 76.75 15.40
C VAL A 171 -32.61 76.02 14.15
N ALA A 172 -33.46 76.67 13.35
CA ALA A 172 -33.89 76.12 12.05
C ALA A 172 -32.77 76.32 11.01
N LYS A 173 -31.72 75.52 11.07
CA LYS A 173 -30.71 75.48 10.00
C LYS A 173 -31.39 74.90 8.76
N LYS A 174 -31.65 75.71 7.73
CA LYS A 174 -32.14 75.23 6.43
C LYS A 174 -31.09 74.28 5.85
N ARG A 175 -31.31 72.98 6.02
CA ARG A 175 -30.47 71.92 5.45
C ARG A 175 -31.01 71.62 4.05
N ARG A 176 -30.10 71.46 3.09
CA ARG A 176 -30.43 71.06 1.73
C ARG A 176 -30.05 69.59 1.52
N ILE A 177 -30.88 68.87 0.79
CA ILE A 177 -30.58 67.52 0.28
C ILE A 177 -30.70 67.54 -1.24
N LYS A 178 -29.97 66.65 -1.91
CA LYS A 178 -30.11 66.47 -3.35
C LYS A 178 -31.20 65.46 -3.65
N ALA A 179 -31.99 65.73 -4.68
CA ALA A 179 -32.95 64.80 -5.25
C ALA A 179 -32.81 64.79 -6.78
N TYR A 180 -33.30 63.73 -7.41
CA TYR A 180 -33.35 63.58 -8.85
C TYR A 180 -34.74 63.13 -9.27
N TRP A 181 -35.30 63.79 -10.29
CA TRP A 181 -36.59 63.46 -10.86
C TRP A 181 -36.42 62.97 -12.30
N TRP A 182 -36.99 61.81 -12.62
CA TRP A 182 -36.94 61.22 -13.95
C TRP A 182 -38.33 60.77 -14.40
N GLU A 183 -38.63 60.89 -15.69
CA GLU A 183 -39.94 60.56 -16.23
C GLU A 183 -39.90 59.44 -17.27
N PHE A 184 -40.97 58.66 -17.30
CA PHE A 184 -41.21 57.63 -18.30
C PHE A 184 -42.68 57.60 -18.71
N SER A 185 -43.03 56.76 -19.69
CA SER A 185 -44.38 56.74 -20.28
C SER A 185 -45.51 56.34 -19.33
N GLY A 186 -45.18 55.72 -18.19
CA GLY A 186 -46.16 55.24 -17.21
C GLY A 186 -46.13 55.98 -15.86
N GLY A 187 -45.33 57.04 -15.72
CA GLY A 187 -45.16 57.74 -14.45
C GLY A 187 -43.86 58.50 -14.29
N TYR A 188 -43.44 58.66 -13.04
CA TYR A 188 -42.18 59.30 -12.69
C TYR A 188 -41.44 58.53 -11.59
N ARG A 189 -40.14 58.76 -11.54
CA ARG A 189 -39.19 58.24 -10.56
C ARG A 189 -38.55 59.38 -9.81
N LEU A 190 -38.39 59.20 -8.52
CA LEU A 190 -37.82 60.17 -7.63
C LEU A 190 -36.78 59.50 -6.74
N GLU A 191 -35.58 60.04 -6.75
CA GLU A 191 -34.46 59.55 -5.94
C GLU A 191 -33.98 60.66 -5.01
N TRP A 192 -33.76 60.35 -3.74
CA TRP A 192 -33.12 61.28 -2.81
C TRP A 192 -32.38 60.54 -1.70
N VAL A 193 -31.45 61.25 -1.06
CA VAL A 193 -30.62 60.68 0.01
C VAL A 193 -30.70 61.55 1.25
N MET A 194 -30.82 60.91 2.41
CA MET A 194 -30.89 61.56 3.70
C MET A 194 -29.94 60.92 4.71
N PRO A 195 -29.39 61.67 5.68
CA PRO A 195 -28.67 61.08 6.80
C PRO A 195 -29.57 60.12 7.61
N ALA A 196 -29.06 58.94 7.96
CA ALA A 196 -29.79 57.92 8.73
C ALA A 196 -30.34 58.48 10.05
N ASN A 197 -29.56 59.29 10.77
CA ASN A 197 -29.99 59.97 12.01
C ASN A 197 -31.20 60.90 11.85
N ASP A 198 -31.49 61.35 10.63
CA ASP A 198 -32.63 62.22 10.34
C ASP A 198 -33.93 61.43 10.09
N VAL A 199 -33.85 60.14 9.75
CA VAL A 199 -34.99 59.32 9.28
C VAL A 199 -35.26 58.08 10.15
N VAL A 200 -34.21 57.44 10.68
CA VAL A 200 -34.30 56.23 11.49
C VAL A 200 -35.01 56.52 12.81
N ASN A 201 -35.83 55.57 13.29
CA ASN A 201 -36.63 55.68 14.52
C ASN A 201 -37.57 56.90 14.57
N ARG A 202 -37.91 57.49 13.42
CA ARG A 202 -38.94 58.53 13.30
C ARG A 202 -40.18 57.96 12.62
N ARG A 203 -41.32 58.62 12.83
CA ARG A 203 -42.55 58.35 12.08
C ARG A 203 -42.47 59.13 10.78
N LEU A 204 -42.33 58.43 9.65
CA LEU A 204 -42.36 59.02 8.32
C LEU A 204 -43.79 58.96 7.78
N GLN A 205 -44.24 60.08 7.22
CA GLN A 205 -45.47 60.17 6.46
C GLN A 205 -45.13 60.65 5.06
N LEU A 206 -45.30 59.79 4.06
CA LEU A 206 -45.14 60.10 2.65
C LEU A 206 -46.53 60.45 2.09
N ILE A 207 -46.66 61.65 1.54
CA ILE A 207 -47.88 62.18 0.95
C ILE A 207 -47.58 62.45 -0.51
N GLN A 208 -48.20 61.70 -1.41
CA GLN A 208 -48.12 61.94 -2.84
C GLN A 208 -49.33 62.78 -3.26
N PHE A 209 -49.04 63.92 -3.90
CA PHE A 209 -50.01 64.81 -4.52
C PHE A 209 -50.04 64.47 -6.02
N ASP A 210 -51.17 63.95 -6.47
CA ASP A 210 -51.49 63.69 -7.87
C ASP A 210 -52.45 64.77 -8.34
N HIS A 211 -52.00 65.63 -9.26
CA HIS A 211 -52.90 66.55 -9.92
C HIS A 211 -53.38 65.94 -11.24
N ASN A 212 -54.62 65.46 -11.26
CA ASN A 212 -55.35 65.21 -12.49
C ASN A 212 -56.32 66.38 -12.76
N TRP A 213 -56.63 66.66 -14.03
CA TRP A 213 -57.43 67.80 -14.50
C TRP A 213 -58.85 67.95 -13.89
N ILE A 214 -59.26 67.06 -12.98
CA ILE A 214 -60.61 66.96 -12.40
C ILE A 214 -60.59 67.30 -10.90
N GLU A 215 -59.84 66.56 -10.07
CA GLU A 215 -59.65 66.84 -8.64
C GLU A 215 -58.26 66.35 -8.15
N PRO A 216 -57.50 67.18 -7.38
CA PRO A 216 -56.25 66.74 -6.80
C PRO A 216 -56.48 65.57 -5.83
N THR A 217 -55.77 64.47 -6.05
CA THR A 217 -55.83 63.28 -5.19
C THR A 217 -54.59 63.24 -4.31
N GLU A 218 -54.80 63.03 -3.00
CA GLU A 218 -53.71 62.85 -2.04
C GLU A 218 -53.67 61.40 -1.55
N ARG A 219 -52.52 60.75 -1.70
CA ARG A 219 -52.27 59.42 -1.12
C ARG A 219 -51.29 59.53 0.03
N GLN A 220 -51.67 59.02 1.20
CA GLN A 220 -50.86 59.14 2.41
C GLN A 220 -50.43 57.77 2.93
N TYR A 221 -49.12 57.62 3.15
CA TYR A 221 -48.50 56.40 3.63
C TYR A 221 -47.69 56.68 4.87
N GLN A 222 -47.78 55.80 5.85
CA GLN A 222 -47.07 55.96 7.10
C GLN A 222 -46.25 54.72 7.42
N PHE A 223 -44.97 54.94 7.68
CA PHE A 223 -44.02 53.89 7.99
C PHE A 223 -42.90 54.42 8.89
N SER A 224 -42.13 53.49 9.43
CA SER A 224 -40.88 53.76 10.13
C SER A 224 -39.76 52.95 9.49
N ILE A 225 -38.56 53.51 9.49
CA ILE A 225 -37.36 52.83 9.00
C ILE A 225 -36.63 52.24 10.20
N GLU A 226 -36.39 50.93 10.17
CA GLU A 226 -35.56 50.26 11.17
C GLU A 226 -34.07 50.55 10.94
N PRO A 227 -33.27 50.71 12.01
CA PRO A 227 -31.86 51.01 11.88
C PRO A 227 -31.07 49.80 11.34
N LEU A 228 -30.37 49.95 10.21
CA LEU A 228 -29.04 49.35 10.15
C LEU A 228 -28.09 50.31 10.90
N ILE A 229 -27.46 49.83 11.95
CA ILE A 229 -26.63 50.66 12.81
C ILE A 229 -25.31 50.92 12.09
N GLY A 230 -25.11 52.17 11.64
CA GLY A 230 -24.02 52.55 10.73
C GLY A 230 -22.64 52.06 11.16
N ARG A 231 -22.31 52.15 12.46
CA ARG A 231 -21.03 51.67 12.99
C ARG A 231 -20.84 50.15 12.87
N ILE A 232 -21.89 49.37 13.17
CA ILE A 232 -21.87 47.91 13.02
C ILE A 232 -21.91 47.52 11.55
N GLN A 233 -22.69 48.23 10.74
CA GLN A 233 -22.77 48.03 9.30
C GLN A 233 -21.41 48.25 8.62
N GLN A 234 -20.68 49.31 9.00
CA GLN A 234 -19.32 49.58 8.54
C GLN A 234 -18.34 48.49 8.97
N LEU A 235 -18.41 48.05 10.23
CA LEU A 235 -17.54 46.98 10.72
C LEU A 235 -17.85 45.64 10.05
N ALA A 236 -19.13 45.29 9.90
CA ALA A 236 -19.59 44.11 9.18
C ALA A 236 -19.11 44.12 7.72
N ARG A 237 -19.17 45.26 7.02
CA ARG A 237 -18.64 45.38 5.65
C ARG A 237 -17.11 45.20 5.60
N ARG A 238 -16.38 45.75 6.57
CA ARG A 238 -14.92 45.57 6.66
C ARG A 238 -14.54 44.11 6.94
N LEU A 239 -15.28 43.43 7.80
CA LEU A 239 -15.05 42.03 8.18
C LEU A 239 -15.52 41.05 7.11
N SER A 240 -16.57 41.39 6.35
CA SER A 240 -17.09 40.55 5.28
C SER A 240 -16.14 40.51 4.08
N GLY A 241 -15.42 41.61 3.83
CA GLY A 241 -14.61 41.75 2.62
C GLY A 241 -15.47 41.58 1.36
N GLU A 242 -14.89 41.01 0.31
CA GLU A 242 -15.57 40.72 -0.96
C GLU A 242 -16.18 39.31 -1.04
N THR A 243 -15.83 38.44 -0.09
CA THR A 243 -16.12 37.00 -0.19
C THR A 243 -17.18 36.51 0.78
N ARG A 244 -17.57 37.28 1.79
CA ARG A 244 -18.48 36.79 2.86
C ARG A 244 -19.72 37.64 2.97
N GLN A 245 -20.76 37.05 3.58
CA GLN A 245 -21.95 37.77 4.02
C GLN A 245 -22.03 37.75 5.55
N ILE A 246 -22.39 38.88 6.15
CA ILE A 246 -22.59 39.03 7.58
C ILE A 246 -23.97 39.65 7.82
N MET A 247 -24.72 39.07 8.74
CA MET A 247 -25.99 39.59 9.22
C MET A 247 -26.00 39.55 10.75
N VAL A 248 -26.42 40.63 11.37
CA VAL A 248 -26.52 40.76 12.83
C VAL A 248 -27.98 40.99 13.19
N ILE A 249 -28.48 40.21 14.14
CA ILE A 249 -29.89 40.23 14.55
C ILE A 249 -29.98 40.38 16.07
N ASP A 250 -30.93 41.17 16.56
CA ASP A 250 -31.32 41.18 17.99
C ASP A 250 -32.14 39.93 18.33
N SER A 251 -32.27 39.65 19.63
CA SER A 251 -33.19 38.70 20.24
C SER A 251 -34.66 38.85 19.83
N ASP A 252 -35.09 40.05 19.42
CA ASP A 252 -36.44 40.29 18.90
C ASP A 252 -36.59 39.98 17.39
N GLY A 253 -35.53 39.48 16.74
CA GLY A 253 -35.53 39.16 15.30
C GLY A 253 -35.28 40.35 14.38
N VAL A 254 -34.95 41.52 14.94
CA VAL A 254 -34.67 42.76 14.18
C VAL A 254 -33.25 42.71 13.61
N VAL A 255 -33.13 42.98 12.31
CA VAL A 255 -31.84 43.02 11.60
C VAL A 255 -31.15 44.36 11.88
N ILE A 256 -29.99 44.30 12.55
CA ILE A 256 -29.19 45.45 12.99
C ILE A 256 -28.10 45.81 11.98
N ALA A 257 -27.58 44.81 11.28
CA ALA A 257 -26.62 44.99 10.22
C ALA A 257 -26.77 43.84 9.23
N LYS A 258 -26.54 44.12 7.95
CA LYS A 258 -26.64 43.14 6.87
C LYS A 258 -25.71 43.56 5.77
N THR A 259 -24.84 42.68 5.28
CA THR A 259 -24.04 42.97 4.09
C THR A 259 -24.79 42.62 2.81
N PRO A 260 -24.45 43.21 1.66
CA PRO A 260 -25.07 42.87 0.38
C PRO A 260 -24.95 41.39 0.04
N THR A 261 -25.95 40.84 -0.65
CA THR A 261 -25.89 39.48 -1.21
C THR A 261 -24.82 39.39 -2.29
N LEU A 262 -24.05 38.30 -2.30
CA LEU A 262 -23.04 37.98 -3.33
C LEU A 262 -23.65 37.06 -4.40
N GLU A 263 -23.28 37.22 -5.68
CA GLU A 263 -23.92 36.54 -6.82
C GLU A 263 -23.91 35.01 -6.74
N GLU A 264 -22.88 34.42 -6.13
CA GLU A 264 -22.69 32.98 -6.02
C GLU A 264 -23.22 32.40 -4.70
N MET A 265 -23.85 33.22 -3.85
CA MET A 265 -24.30 32.82 -2.53
C MET A 265 -25.77 33.17 -2.29
N PRO A 266 -26.53 32.27 -1.63
CA PRO A 266 -27.89 32.57 -1.20
C PRO A 266 -27.93 33.77 -0.26
N THR A 267 -29.05 34.50 -0.27
CA THR A 267 -29.25 35.65 0.63
C THR A 267 -29.45 35.15 2.06
N LEU A 268 -28.74 35.78 3.00
CA LEU A 268 -28.94 35.51 4.43
C LEU A 268 -30.34 35.93 4.88
N LEU A 269 -31.07 35.01 5.53
CA LEU A 269 -32.40 35.25 6.08
C LEU A 269 -32.37 35.28 7.61
N ALA A 270 -33.24 36.09 8.23
CA ALA A 270 -33.34 36.17 9.68
C ALA A 270 -33.67 34.82 10.35
N SER A 271 -34.36 33.93 9.65
CA SER A 271 -34.63 32.55 10.08
C SER A 271 -33.35 31.71 10.27
N ASP A 272 -32.28 32.02 9.54
CA ASP A 272 -31.05 31.23 9.55
C ASP A 272 -30.28 31.39 10.87
N ALA A 273 -30.52 32.48 11.61
CA ALA A 273 -29.84 32.78 12.87
C ALA A 273 -30.17 31.79 14.01
N TRP A 274 -31.24 31.00 13.89
CA TRP A 274 -31.68 30.09 14.94
C TRP A 274 -31.04 28.69 14.88
N HIS A 275 -30.09 28.46 13.97
CA HIS A 275 -29.31 27.22 13.90
C HIS A 275 -28.04 27.34 14.75
N SER A 276 -27.85 26.46 15.74
CA SER A 276 -26.68 26.47 16.62
C SER A 276 -25.42 25.86 15.99
N ASP A 277 -25.60 24.94 15.04
CA ASP A 277 -24.51 24.22 14.39
C ASP A 277 -24.18 24.86 13.03
N PRO A 278 -22.90 24.80 12.59
CA PRO A 278 -22.52 25.19 11.24
C PRO A 278 -23.34 24.43 10.21
N VAL A 279 -24.01 25.16 9.31
CA VAL A 279 -24.76 24.58 8.19
C VAL A 279 -23.90 24.72 6.95
N MET A 280 -23.53 23.60 6.33
CA MET A 280 -22.78 23.59 5.08
C MET A 280 -23.71 23.21 3.92
N THR A 281 -23.80 24.09 2.94
CA THR A 281 -24.44 23.83 1.65
C THR A 281 -23.38 23.63 0.56
N ASP A 282 -23.82 23.30 -0.65
CA ASP A 282 -22.90 23.19 -1.80
C ASP A 282 -22.22 24.52 -2.14
N GLN A 283 -22.84 25.66 -1.78
CA GLN A 283 -22.36 27.00 -2.13
C GLN A 283 -21.66 27.70 -0.96
N ASP A 284 -22.15 27.51 0.26
CA ASP A 284 -21.69 28.24 1.44
C ASP A 284 -21.64 27.42 2.73
N ILE A 285 -20.75 27.84 3.64
CA ILE A 285 -20.81 27.49 5.06
C ILE A 285 -21.39 28.66 5.83
N ARG A 286 -22.44 28.39 6.61
CA ARG A 286 -23.10 29.36 7.48
C ARG A 286 -22.85 29.01 8.93
N ILE A 287 -22.49 30.00 9.72
CA ILE A 287 -22.42 29.86 11.17
C ILE A 287 -23.27 30.92 11.84
N SER A 288 -24.04 30.52 12.85
CA SER A 288 -24.69 31.47 13.75
C SER A 288 -23.93 31.50 15.06
N VAL A 289 -23.51 32.69 15.48
CA VAL A 289 -22.78 32.90 16.72
C VAL A 289 -23.66 33.74 17.64
N PRO A 290 -24.25 33.13 18.69
CA PRO A 290 -24.97 33.89 19.68
C PRO A 290 -23.97 34.68 20.54
N LEU A 291 -24.18 35.99 20.62
CA LEU A 291 -23.42 36.91 21.45
C LEU A 291 -24.33 37.45 22.55
N THR A 292 -23.89 37.37 23.79
CA THR A 292 -24.60 37.99 24.92
C THR A 292 -23.81 39.22 25.35
N THR A 293 -24.49 40.35 25.39
CA THR A 293 -23.95 41.66 25.79
C THR A 293 -24.67 42.13 27.04
N GLU A 294 -24.17 43.21 27.66
CA GLU A 294 -24.88 43.85 28.79
C GLU A 294 -26.24 44.45 28.36
N THR A 295 -26.39 44.77 27.07
CA THR A 295 -27.51 45.53 26.49
C THR A 295 -28.57 44.64 25.84
N GLY A 296 -28.25 43.37 25.58
CA GLY A 296 -29.17 42.39 24.97
C GLY A 296 -28.49 41.10 24.50
N ARG A 297 -29.27 40.22 23.86
CA ARG A 297 -28.74 39.05 23.15
C ARG A 297 -28.80 39.31 21.66
N TYR A 298 -27.70 39.05 20.97
CA TYR A 298 -27.56 39.20 19.53
C TYR A 298 -27.15 37.88 18.90
N SER A 299 -27.48 37.70 17.62
CA SER A 299 -26.96 36.59 16.81
C SER A 299 -26.26 37.15 15.60
N VAL A 300 -25.00 36.76 15.41
CA VAL A 300 -24.22 37.11 14.22
C VAL A 300 -24.19 35.89 13.31
N LEU A 301 -24.84 36.02 12.16
CA LEU A 301 -24.80 35.05 11.09
C LEU A 301 -23.71 35.43 10.10
N ILE A 302 -22.78 34.51 9.83
CA ILE A 302 -21.74 34.68 8.83
C ILE A 302 -21.83 33.54 7.82
N ALA A 303 -21.90 33.90 6.54
CA ALA A 303 -21.78 32.96 5.44
C ALA A 303 -20.47 33.21 4.68
N ALA A 304 -19.74 32.14 4.39
CA ALA A 304 -18.54 32.16 3.56
C ALA A 304 -18.63 31.07 2.48
N PRO A 305 -18.02 31.27 1.30
CA PRO A 305 -18.12 30.31 0.21
C PRO A 305 -17.35 29.04 0.54
N THR A 306 -17.91 27.90 0.16
CA THR A 306 -17.27 26.59 0.37
C THR A 306 -15.93 26.48 -0.40
N SER A 307 -15.75 27.30 -1.45
CA SER A 307 -14.49 27.40 -2.20
C SER A 307 -13.28 27.87 -1.38
N GLU A 308 -13.48 28.67 -0.32
CA GLU A 308 -12.39 29.06 0.61
C GLU A 308 -11.81 27.84 1.36
N ILE A 309 -12.64 26.83 1.64
CA ILE A 309 -12.20 25.55 2.22
C ILE A 309 -11.50 24.71 1.15
N VAL A 310 -12.12 24.65 -0.02
CA VAL A 310 -11.78 23.70 -1.09
C VAL A 310 -10.49 24.10 -1.80
N GLY A 311 -10.19 25.39 -1.96
CA GLY A 311 -9.01 25.85 -2.71
C GLY A 311 -7.68 25.40 -2.09
N SER A 312 -7.54 25.49 -0.77
CA SER A 312 -6.34 25.01 -0.06
C SER A 312 -6.29 23.48 0.03
N ALA A 313 -7.46 22.84 0.24
CA ALA A 313 -7.57 21.38 0.31
C ALA A 313 -7.30 20.70 -1.04
N GLN A 314 -7.70 21.30 -2.17
CA GLN A 314 -7.49 20.76 -3.51
C GLN A 314 -6.01 20.66 -3.88
N GLN A 315 -5.20 21.67 -3.56
CA GLN A 315 -3.76 21.59 -3.81
C GLN A 315 -3.11 20.50 -2.96
N ALA A 316 -3.44 20.43 -1.67
CA ALA A 316 -2.95 19.37 -0.79
C ALA A 316 -3.35 17.97 -1.29
N LEU A 317 -4.59 17.82 -1.79
CA LEU A 317 -5.10 16.60 -2.40
C LEU A 317 -4.30 16.19 -3.64
N VAL A 318 -4.06 17.12 -4.56
CA VAL A 318 -3.30 16.85 -5.78
C VAL A 318 -1.88 16.45 -5.45
N THR A 319 -1.24 17.11 -4.47
CA THR A 319 0.11 16.73 -4.01
C THR A 319 0.13 15.33 -3.40
N LEU A 320 -0.81 15.00 -2.52
CA LEU A 320 -0.92 13.65 -1.93
C LEU A 320 -1.19 12.59 -3.02
N ALA A 321 -2.04 12.90 -4.00
CA ALA A 321 -2.29 12.00 -5.13
C ALA A 321 -1.00 11.72 -5.91
N TRP A 322 -0.22 12.73 -6.26
CA TRP A 322 1.06 12.53 -6.95
C TRP A 322 2.09 11.77 -6.11
N GLN A 323 2.15 12.01 -4.79
CA GLN A 323 3.03 11.28 -3.88
C GLN A 323 2.66 9.81 -3.78
N THR A 324 1.37 9.49 -3.59
CA THR A 324 0.89 8.10 -3.55
C THR A 324 1.13 7.39 -4.87
N LEU A 325 0.89 8.06 -6.01
CA LEU A 325 1.17 7.54 -7.34
C LEU A 325 2.67 7.29 -7.56
N GLY A 326 3.53 8.18 -7.06
CA GLY A 326 4.98 8.01 -7.08
C GLY A 326 5.46 6.80 -6.27
N VAL A 327 4.95 6.64 -5.04
CA VAL A 327 5.25 5.45 -4.19
C VAL A 327 4.77 4.17 -4.87
N LEU A 328 3.56 4.17 -5.43
CA LEU A 328 3.00 3.02 -6.13
C LEU A 328 3.85 2.67 -7.37
N GLY A 329 4.23 3.66 -8.16
CA GLY A 329 5.09 3.49 -9.33
C GLY A 329 6.45 2.90 -8.96
N LEU A 330 7.08 3.39 -7.89
CA LEU A 330 8.35 2.87 -7.40
C LEU A 330 8.24 1.41 -6.95
N LEU A 331 7.14 1.06 -6.28
CA LEU A 331 6.88 -0.29 -5.80
C LEU A 331 6.60 -1.27 -6.95
N ILE A 332 5.80 -0.87 -7.94
CA ILE A 332 5.59 -1.63 -9.19
C ILE A 332 6.91 -1.84 -9.93
N PHE A 333 7.71 -0.78 -10.06
CA PHE A 333 9.00 -0.84 -10.76
C PHE A 333 9.97 -1.80 -10.07
N GLY A 334 10.08 -1.72 -8.73
CA GLY A 334 10.87 -2.65 -7.93
C GLY A 334 10.40 -4.10 -8.08
N LEU A 335 9.08 -4.34 -8.04
CA LEU A 335 8.50 -5.67 -8.23
C LEU A 335 8.77 -6.22 -9.65
N SER A 336 8.70 -5.36 -10.67
CA SER A 336 8.97 -5.73 -12.06
C SER A 336 10.43 -6.16 -12.27
N ILE A 337 11.39 -5.40 -11.72
CA ILE A 337 12.82 -5.78 -11.75
C ILE A 337 13.04 -7.11 -11.02
N TYR A 338 12.45 -7.26 -9.83
CA TYR A 338 12.58 -8.49 -9.05
C TYR A 338 12.02 -9.71 -9.79
N SER A 339 10.81 -9.60 -10.34
CA SER A 339 10.16 -10.65 -11.12
C SER A 339 10.95 -10.98 -12.39
N GLY A 340 11.49 -9.96 -13.08
CA GLY A 340 12.34 -10.15 -14.26
C GLY A 340 13.59 -10.95 -13.96
N ARG A 341 14.32 -10.61 -12.87
CA ARG A 341 15.50 -11.36 -12.44
C ARG A 341 15.18 -12.80 -12.05
N LEU A 342 14.08 -13.03 -11.34
CA LEU A 342 13.66 -14.37 -10.96
C LEU A 342 13.31 -15.22 -12.21
N ALA A 343 12.56 -14.66 -13.15
CA ALA A 343 12.22 -15.34 -14.41
C ALA A 343 13.47 -15.68 -15.22
N GLU A 344 14.46 -14.78 -15.28
CA GLU A 344 15.72 -15.04 -15.96
C GLU A 344 16.46 -16.22 -15.33
N ARG A 345 16.57 -16.27 -14.00
CA ARG A 345 17.21 -17.38 -13.28
C ARG A 345 16.52 -18.73 -13.53
N ILE A 346 15.19 -18.77 -13.45
CA ILE A 346 14.41 -19.98 -13.74
C ILE A 346 14.59 -20.43 -15.19
N THR A 347 14.56 -19.51 -16.16
CA THR A 347 14.76 -19.86 -17.57
C THR A 347 16.19 -20.30 -17.87
N ARG A 348 17.19 -19.82 -17.11
CA ARG A 348 18.57 -20.28 -17.19
C ARG A 348 18.70 -21.71 -16.67
N LEU A 349 18.19 -21.98 -15.46
CA LEU A 349 18.15 -23.32 -14.87
C LEU A 349 17.44 -24.33 -15.79
N ARG A 350 16.30 -23.94 -16.38
CA ARG A 350 15.59 -24.76 -17.38
C ARG A 350 16.46 -25.07 -18.61
N ARG A 351 17.22 -24.09 -19.11
CA ARG A 351 18.12 -24.27 -20.26
C ARG A 351 19.27 -25.22 -19.94
N GLU A 352 19.89 -25.05 -18.77
CA GLU A 352 20.96 -25.93 -18.28
C GLU A 352 20.46 -27.37 -18.12
N LEU A 353 19.31 -27.55 -17.46
CA LEU A 353 18.67 -28.87 -17.32
C LEU A 353 18.41 -29.52 -18.68
N LYS A 354 17.88 -28.75 -19.64
CA LYS A 354 17.65 -29.25 -21.00
C LYS A 354 18.96 -29.66 -21.67
N SER A 355 20.04 -28.90 -21.52
CA SER A 355 21.33 -29.26 -22.12
C SER A 355 21.91 -30.57 -21.59
N TYR A 356 21.77 -30.85 -20.29
CA TYR A 356 22.22 -32.13 -19.71
C TYR A 356 21.37 -33.32 -20.20
N LEU A 357 20.08 -33.12 -20.47
CA LEU A 357 19.20 -34.17 -20.96
C LEU A 357 19.36 -34.46 -22.46
N ASP A 358 19.77 -33.47 -23.27
CA ASP A 358 19.84 -33.59 -24.74
C ASP A 358 21.22 -34.07 -25.24
N ALA A 359 22.28 -33.92 -24.43
CA ALA A 359 23.63 -34.32 -24.81
C ALA A 359 23.74 -35.84 -25.02
N ARG A 360 24.47 -36.27 -26.06
CA ARG A 360 24.69 -37.70 -26.38
C ARG A 360 25.61 -38.39 -25.37
N ASP A 361 26.46 -37.60 -24.69
CA ASP A 361 27.41 -38.05 -23.67
C ASP A 361 26.89 -37.67 -22.28
N ARG A 362 25.76 -38.29 -21.92
CA ARG A 362 24.78 -37.80 -20.94
C ARG A 362 25.36 -37.55 -19.53
N PHE A 363 26.50 -38.15 -19.18
CA PHE A 363 27.04 -38.15 -17.81
C PHE A 363 28.57 -38.23 -17.72
N ALA A 364 29.31 -37.82 -18.75
CA ALA A 364 30.78 -37.85 -18.71
C ALA A 364 31.41 -36.83 -17.72
N SER A 365 30.65 -35.80 -17.33
CA SER A 365 31.09 -34.73 -16.43
C SER A 365 30.08 -34.52 -15.30
N GLU A 366 30.55 -34.11 -14.12
CA GLU A 366 29.66 -33.75 -13.02
C GLU A 366 28.72 -32.59 -13.43
N PRO A 367 27.39 -32.73 -13.24
CA PRO A 367 26.46 -31.66 -13.56
C PRO A 367 26.71 -30.50 -12.60
N ILE A 368 27.08 -29.34 -13.12
CA ILE A 368 27.20 -28.08 -12.36
C ILE A 368 26.09 -27.15 -12.85
N LEU A 369 25.26 -26.69 -11.92
CA LEU A 369 24.17 -25.74 -12.19
C LEU A 369 24.54 -24.37 -11.62
N SER A 370 24.34 -23.31 -12.40
CA SER A 370 24.88 -21.97 -12.11
C SER A 370 24.33 -21.33 -10.83
N ASP A 371 23.15 -21.73 -10.38
CA ASP A 371 22.49 -21.18 -9.19
C ASP A 371 22.72 -22.01 -7.91
N SER A 372 23.52 -23.08 -7.96
CA SER A 372 23.76 -23.99 -6.83
C SER A 372 24.43 -23.34 -5.60
N GLU A 373 25.19 -22.26 -5.80
CA GLU A 373 25.80 -21.47 -4.72
C GLU A 373 24.83 -20.46 -4.08
N ALA A 374 23.69 -20.20 -4.71
CA ALA A 374 22.73 -19.24 -4.18
C ALA A 374 22.07 -19.77 -2.90
N SER A 375 22.01 -18.92 -1.87
CA SER A 375 21.45 -19.25 -0.56
C SER A 375 19.92 -19.07 -0.49
N ASP A 376 19.25 -18.95 -1.63
CA ASP A 376 17.80 -18.75 -1.72
C ASP A 376 17.08 -20.01 -2.22
N GLU A 377 15.76 -19.91 -2.33
CA GLU A 377 14.87 -21.03 -2.69
C GLU A 377 15.15 -21.55 -4.11
N VAL A 378 15.61 -20.67 -5.02
CA VAL A 378 16.02 -21.08 -6.37
C VAL A 378 17.33 -21.84 -6.32
N GLY A 379 18.29 -21.43 -5.48
CA GLY A 379 19.53 -22.18 -5.28
C GLY A 379 19.32 -23.51 -4.58
N GLU A 380 18.35 -23.62 -3.66
CA GLU A 380 17.94 -24.90 -3.05
C GLU A 380 17.42 -25.86 -4.11
N LEU A 381 16.46 -25.42 -4.93
CA LEU A 381 15.97 -26.20 -6.06
C LEU A 381 17.11 -26.61 -7.02
N SER A 382 18.06 -25.70 -7.29
CA SER A 382 19.22 -26.00 -8.13
C SER A 382 20.07 -27.13 -7.54
N ARG A 383 20.28 -27.18 -6.21
CA ARG A 383 21.04 -28.24 -5.54
C ARG A 383 20.32 -29.59 -5.58
N ASP A 384 19.01 -29.60 -5.33
CA ASP A 384 18.20 -30.82 -5.37
C ASP A 384 18.20 -31.42 -6.78
N VAL A 385 18.03 -30.59 -7.81
CA VAL A 385 18.09 -31.01 -9.21
C VAL A 385 19.48 -31.54 -9.57
N GLN A 386 20.54 -30.89 -9.10
CA GLN A 386 21.92 -31.35 -9.30
C GLN A 386 22.14 -32.75 -8.71
N GLN A 387 21.60 -33.00 -7.51
CA GLN A 387 21.69 -34.30 -6.84
C GLN A 387 21.01 -35.39 -7.67
N VAL A 388 19.79 -35.15 -8.15
CA VAL A 388 19.06 -36.11 -9.00
C VAL A 388 19.83 -36.42 -10.29
N LEU A 389 20.44 -35.41 -10.93
CA LEU A 389 21.24 -35.63 -12.13
C LEU A 389 22.49 -36.48 -11.85
N ARG A 390 23.15 -36.30 -10.70
CA ARG A 390 24.28 -37.14 -10.29
C ARG A 390 23.87 -38.59 -10.08
N ASP A 391 22.76 -38.81 -9.39
CA ASP A 391 22.27 -40.16 -9.09
C ASP A 391 21.87 -40.89 -10.38
N LEU A 392 21.23 -40.18 -11.31
CA LEU A 392 20.90 -40.71 -12.64
C LEU A 392 22.16 -41.06 -13.46
N GLY A 393 23.22 -40.25 -13.38
CA GLY A 393 24.48 -40.52 -14.06
C GLY A 393 25.23 -41.74 -13.54
N ARG A 394 25.19 -41.97 -12.22
CA ARG A 394 25.72 -43.20 -11.61
C ARG A 394 24.95 -44.43 -12.10
N TYR A 395 23.61 -44.34 -12.08
CA TYR A 395 22.74 -45.44 -12.49
C TYR A 395 22.86 -45.81 -13.98
N THR A 396 22.99 -44.83 -14.87
CA THR A 396 23.19 -45.08 -16.30
C THR A 396 24.55 -45.71 -16.59
N THR A 397 25.62 -45.22 -15.96
CA THR A 397 26.97 -45.80 -16.06
C THR A 397 26.99 -47.27 -15.60
N PHE A 398 26.25 -47.57 -14.53
CA PHE A 398 26.05 -48.93 -14.03
C PHE A 398 25.41 -49.85 -15.10
N LEU A 399 24.32 -49.41 -15.73
CA LEU A 399 23.64 -50.17 -16.79
C LEU A 399 24.53 -50.40 -18.03
N GLU A 400 25.44 -49.49 -18.36
CA GLU A 400 26.31 -49.61 -19.54
C GLU A 400 27.51 -50.56 -19.34
N ARG A 401 28.02 -50.69 -18.11
CA ARG A 401 29.22 -51.49 -17.80
C ARG A 401 28.91 -52.94 -17.48
N ILE A 402 27.82 -53.21 -16.76
CA ILE A 402 27.44 -54.55 -16.29
C ILE A 402 27.30 -55.59 -17.41
N PRO A 403 26.54 -55.34 -18.49
CA PRO A 403 26.28 -56.37 -19.49
C PRO A 403 27.55 -56.83 -20.21
N ARG A 404 28.48 -55.89 -20.45
CA ARG A 404 29.74 -56.17 -21.16
C ARG A 404 30.64 -57.05 -20.29
N THR A 405 30.80 -56.71 -19.02
CA THR A 405 31.68 -57.46 -18.11
C THR A 405 31.10 -58.82 -17.73
N LEU A 406 29.79 -58.91 -17.44
CA LEU A 406 29.12 -60.20 -17.21
C LEU A 406 29.26 -61.14 -18.40
N ARG A 407 29.16 -60.61 -19.63
CA ARG A 407 29.35 -61.42 -20.83
C ARG A 407 30.74 -62.05 -20.88
N HIS A 408 31.79 -61.29 -20.57
CA HIS A 408 33.16 -61.82 -20.54
C HIS A 408 33.36 -62.86 -19.43
N GLU A 409 32.88 -62.58 -18.22
CA GLU A 409 33.06 -63.44 -17.04
C GLU A 409 32.26 -64.76 -17.11
N LEU A 410 31.13 -64.79 -17.80
CA LEU A 410 30.34 -66.02 -18.01
C LEU A 410 30.83 -66.81 -19.23
N THR A 411 31.33 -66.15 -20.28
CA THR A 411 31.79 -66.82 -21.51
C THR A 411 33.02 -67.70 -21.23
N ASN A 412 33.99 -67.23 -20.45
CA ASN A 412 35.21 -67.97 -20.16
C ASN A 412 34.97 -69.35 -19.50
N PRO A 413 34.27 -69.46 -18.34
CA PRO A 413 34.00 -70.75 -17.72
C PRO A 413 33.05 -71.59 -18.57
N MET A 414 32.11 -70.98 -19.31
CA MET A 414 31.23 -71.71 -20.24
C MET A 414 32.03 -72.37 -21.37
N SER A 415 33.01 -71.68 -21.96
CA SER A 415 33.93 -72.26 -22.94
C SER A 415 34.77 -73.39 -22.33
N ALA A 416 35.25 -73.23 -21.09
CA ALA A 416 36.02 -74.28 -20.42
C ALA A 416 35.18 -75.55 -20.15
N VAL A 417 33.91 -75.39 -19.77
CA VAL A 417 32.96 -76.52 -19.62
C VAL A 417 32.72 -77.18 -20.98
N GLN A 418 32.42 -76.40 -22.01
CA GLN A 418 32.14 -76.91 -23.34
C GLN A 418 33.33 -77.69 -23.91
N THR A 419 34.53 -77.12 -23.89
CA THR A 419 35.74 -77.79 -24.37
C THR A 419 36.07 -79.03 -23.54
N SER A 420 35.86 -79.00 -22.22
CA SER A 420 36.09 -80.19 -21.37
C SER A 420 35.12 -81.32 -21.71
N LEU A 421 33.86 -81.02 -22.04
CA LEU A 421 32.84 -82.00 -22.46
C LEU A 421 33.09 -82.54 -23.87
N GLU A 422 33.53 -81.68 -24.79
CA GLU A 422 33.94 -82.07 -26.15
C GLU A 422 35.14 -83.06 -26.08
N LEU A 423 36.19 -82.72 -25.34
CA LEU A 423 37.36 -83.58 -25.17
C LEU A 423 37.04 -84.89 -24.41
N LEU A 424 36.11 -84.86 -23.46
CA LEU A 424 35.69 -86.07 -22.73
C LEU A 424 35.02 -87.10 -23.65
N SER A 425 34.43 -86.66 -24.76
CA SER A 425 33.70 -87.54 -25.69
C SER A 425 34.63 -88.42 -26.53
N ASP A 426 35.86 -87.95 -26.79
CA ASP A 426 36.86 -88.63 -27.63
C ASP A 426 38.04 -89.23 -26.82
N GLU A 427 38.12 -88.95 -25.52
CA GLU A 427 39.22 -89.39 -24.64
C GLU A 427 38.98 -90.82 -24.09
N HIS A 428 40.00 -91.67 -24.15
CA HIS A 428 39.94 -93.08 -23.74
C HIS A 428 40.81 -93.39 -22.50
N ASP A 429 41.68 -92.46 -22.11
CA ASP A 429 42.49 -92.58 -20.89
C ASP A 429 41.66 -92.24 -19.63
N PRO A 430 41.48 -93.18 -18.68
CA PRO A 430 40.71 -92.96 -17.45
C PRO A 430 41.21 -91.78 -16.60
N ASP A 431 42.52 -91.55 -16.54
CA ASP A 431 43.10 -90.48 -15.71
C ASP A 431 42.83 -89.10 -16.34
N GLN A 432 42.83 -89.01 -17.68
CA GLN A 432 42.44 -87.79 -18.39
C GLN A 432 40.94 -87.52 -18.31
N GLN A 433 40.09 -88.54 -18.38
CA GLN A 433 38.65 -88.38 -18.20
C GLN A 433 38.31 -87.80 -16.81
N VAL A 434 38.99 -88.25 -15.75
CA VAL A 434 38.83 -87.68 -14.40
C VAL A 434 39.23 -86.21 -14.36
N ARG A 435 40.35 -85.83 -15.00
CA ARG A 435 40.80 -84.43 -15.08
C ARG A 435 39.83 -83.54 -15.87
N LEU A 436 39.29 -84.03 -16.98
CA LEU A 436 38.33 -83.30 -17.82
C LEU A 436 36.99 -83.12 -17.09
N ARG A 437 36.49 -84.17 -16.41
CA ARG A 437 35.30 -84.05 -15.54
C ARG A 437 35.51 -83.07 -14.40
N ALA A 438 36.65 -83.13 -13.72
CA ALA A 438 36.99 -82.17 -12.66
C ALA A 438 37.13 -80.73 -13.18
N THR A 439 37.53 -80.55 -14.44
CA THR A 439 37.61 -79.22 -15.07
C THR A 439 36.23 -78.69 -15.44
N ALA A 440 35.36 -79.53 -16.01
CA ALA A 440 33.96 -79.16 -16.25
C ALA A 440 33.21 -78.84 -14.94
N GLN A 441 33.38 -79.65 -13.90
CA GLN A 441 32.77 -79.41 -12.58
C GLN A 441 33.25 -78.10 -11.95
N ARG A 442 34.56 -77.81 -12.01
CA ARG A 442 35.11 -76.51 -11.57
C ARG A 442 34.54 -75.34 -12.38
N GLY A 443 34.34 -75.51 -13.68
CA GLY A 443 33.70 -74.51 -14.54
C GLY A 443 32.25 -74.22 -14.15
N ILE A 444 31.46 -75.26 -13.83
CA ILE A 444 30.08 -75.12 -13.34
C ILE A 444 30.04 -74.41 -11.98
N GLN A 445 30.86 -74.85 -11.01
CA GLN A 445 30.95 -74.21 -9.70
C GLN A 445 31.37 -72.74 -9.80
N LYS A 446 32.25 -72.42 -10.76
CA LYS A 446 32.66 -71.04 -11.04
C LYS A 446 31.50 -70.21 -11.59
N LEU A 447 30.69 -70.75 -12.50
CA LEU A 447 29.48 -70.09 -13.00
C LEU A 447 28.46 -69.83 -11.88
N GLU A 448 28.18 -70.83 -11.04
CA GLU A 448 27.27 -70.70 -9.91
C GLU A 448 27.76 -69.65 -8.90
N SER A 449 29.05 -69.69 -8.54
CA SER A 449 29.65 -68.71 -7.63
C SER A 449 29.61 -67.29 -8.20
N THR A 450 29.88 -67.12 -9.50
CA THR A 450 29.81 -65.81 -10.17
C THR A 450 28.38 -65.28 -10.18
N LEU A 451 27.39 -66.11 -10.50
CA LEU A 451 25.98 -65.73 -10.50
C LEU A 451 25.48 -65.35 -9.10
N ALA A 452 25.84 -66.14 -8.08
CA ALA A 452 25.52 -65.86 -6.69
C ALA A 452 26.09 -64.51 -6.22
N LYS A 453 27.35 -64.20 -6.56
CA LYS A 453 27.98 -62.93 -6.16
C LYS A 453 27.36 -61.71 -6.86
N VAL A 454 26.93 -61.85 -8.11
CA VAL A 454 26.27 -60.76 -8.87
C VAL A 454 24.86 -60.51 -8.32
N THR A 455 24.12 -61.57 -8.02
CA THR A 455 22.79 -61.47 -7.42
C THR A 455 22.86 -60.92 -5.98
N GLU A 456 23.85 -61.34 -5.18
CA GLU A 456 24.14 -60.78 -3.86
C GLU A 456 24.38 -59.27 -3.95
N ALA A 457 25.29 -58.81 -4.82
CA ALA A 457 25.60 -57.40 -4.98
C ALA A 457 24.39 -56.56 -5.45
N ALA A 458 23.61 -57.06 -6.42
CA ALA A 458 22.41 -56.37 -6.92
C ALA A 458 21.29 -56.32 -5.85
N SER A 459 21.12 -57.40 -5.07
CA SER A 459 20.14 -57.44 -3.98
C SER A 459 20.54 -56.56 -2.80
N LEU A 460 21.85 -56.44 -2.53
CA LEU A 460 22.39 -55.61 -1.46
C LEU A 460 22.13 -54.12 -1.74
N GLU A 461 22.37 -53.67 -2.97
CA GLU A 461 22.11 -52.28 -3.36
C GLU A 461 20.64 -51.88 -3.15
N GLU A 462 19.70 -52.79 -3.41
CA GLU A 462 18.29 -52.57 -3.15
C GLU A 462 17.96 -52.63 -1.65
N ALA A 463 18.54 -53.58 -0.91
CA ALA A 463 18.31 -53.74 0.53
C ALA A 463 18.82 -52.53 1.34
N LEU A 464 19.92 -51.91 0.92
CA LEU A 464 20.52 -50.75 1.61
C LEU A 464 19.69 -49.46 1.49
N ARG A 465 18.71 -49.38 0.58
CA ARG A 465 17.89 -48.16 0.39
C ARG A 465 16.84 -47.93 1.47
N ASP A 466 16.34 -48.99 2.07
CA ASP A 466 15.23 -48.98 3.05
C ASP A 466 15.66 -49.53 4.43
N GLU A 467 16.97 -49.56 4.72
CA GLU A 467 17.48 -50.19 5.95
C GLU A 467 17.61 -49.19 7.12
N ASP A 468 16.99 -49.53 8.25
CA ASP A 468 17.04 -48.72 9.47
C ASP A 468 18.46 -48.71 10.08
N GLN A 469 18.97 -47.52 10.38
CA GLN A 469 20.22 -47.36 11.12
C GLN A 469 19.98 -47.39 12.63
N ASN A 470 20.63 -48.33 13.30
CA ASN A 470 20.57 -48.51 14.75
C ASN A 470 21.92 -48.22 15.40
N ARG A 471 21.90 -47.94 16.70
CA ARG A 471 23.14 -47.83 17.47
C ARG A 471 23.66 -49.23 17.80
N PHE A 472 24.91 -49.53 17.44
CA PHE A 472 25.58 -50.78 17.84
C PHE A 472 27.04 -50.53 18.25
N GLU A 473 27.62 -51.47 19.00
CA GLU A 473 29.00 -51.39 19.51
C GLU A 473 30.00 -51.96 18.50
N VAL A 474 30.71 -51.08 17.80
CA VAL A 474 31.64 -51.44 16.73
C VAL A 474 32.88 -52.16 17.24
N THR A 475 33.35 -51.82 18.45
CA THR A 475 34.51 -52.46 19.10
C THR A 475 34.29 -53.96 19.28
N ARG A 476 33.08 -54.35 19.70
CA ARG A 476 32.71 -55.76 19.93
C ARG A 476 32.60 -56.53 18.61
N VAL A 477 31.85 -56.01 17.64
CA VAL A 477 31.66 -56.67 16.33
C VAL A 477 32.99 -56.89 15.63
N THR A 478 33.88 -55.90 15.63
CA THR A 478 35.20 -56.04 15.01
C THR A 478 36.08 -57.09 15.70
N ARG A 479 36.07 -57.14 17.04
CA ARG A 479 36.82 -58.14 17.80
C ARG A 479 36.31 -59.55 17.52
N ASP A 480 34.99 -59.75 17.57
CA ASP A 480 34.35 -61.04 17.36
C ASP A 480 34.66 -61.61 15.96
N ALA A 481 34.62 -60.75 14.93
CA ALA A 481 34.94 -61.14 13.56
C ALA A 481 36.42 -61.53 13.38
N VAL A 482 37.35 -60.74 13.93
CA VAL A 482 38.80 -61.05 13.86
C VAL A 482 39.12 -62.35 14.61
N GLU A 483 38.53 -62.56 15.79
CA GLU A 483 38.72 -63.81 16.53
C GLU A 483 38.15 -65.03 15.78
N SER A 484 37.01 -64.86 15.09
CA SER A 484 36.39 -65.92 14.31
C SER A 484 37.28 -66.37 13.14
N ILE A 485 37.79 -65.41 12.35
CA ILE A 485 38.63 -65.74 11.21
C ILE A 485 40.01 -66.27 11.64
N ALA A 486 40.58 -65.75 12.73
CA ALA A 486 41.84 -66.21 13.27
C ALA A 486 41.81 -67.68 13.74
N ARG A 487 40.65 -68.17 14.23
CA ARG A 487 40.46 -69.59 14.56
C ARG A 487 40.43 -70.50 13.33
N THR A 488 39.99 -69.97 12.19
CA THR A 488 39.81 -70.73 10.95
C THR A 488 41.09 -70.72 10.09
N VAL A 489 41.83 -69.60 10.10
CA VAL A 489 43.00 -69.36 9.26
C VAL A 489 44.26 -69.27 10.13
N VAL A 490 44.87 -70.43 10.37
CA VAL A 490 46.00 -70.60 11.32
C VAL A 490 47.37 -70.30 10.68
N ASN A 491 47.45 -70.23 9.35
CA ASN A 491 48.69 -69.99 8.59
C ASN A 491 49.07 -68.51 8.47
N LEU A 492 48.29 -67.58 9.02
CA LEU A 492 48.53 -66.14 8.98
C LEU A 492 48.58 -65.56 10.40
N GLY A 493 49.33 -64.47 10.58
CA GLY A 493 49.35 -63.70 11.83
C GLY A 493 48.23 -62.67 11.87
N TRP A 494 47.48 -62.61 12.96
CA TRP A 494 46.40 -61.63 13.17
C TRP A 494 46.76 -60.68 14.31
N VAL A 495 46.78 -59.37 14.04
CA VAL A 495 47.07 -58.32 15.03
C VAL A 495 45.88 -57.37 15.10
N THR A 496 45.44 -57.05 16.32
CA THR A 496 44.34 -56.08 16.55
C THR A 496 44.88 -54.81 17.18
N ASP A 497 44.64 -53.67 16.55
CA ASP A 497 44.85 -52.33 17.11
C ASP A 497 43.49 -51.67 17.40
N ILE A 498 42.81 -52.21 18.41
CA ILE A 498 41.43 -51.82 18.76
C ILE A 498 41.45 -51.26 20.20
N PRO A 499 40.95 -50.04 20.43
CA PRO A 499 40.85 -49.45 21.76
C PRO A 499 40.09 -50.34 22.76
N GLU A 500 40.52 -50.33 24.02
CA GLU A 500 39.79 -51.02 25.10
C GLU A 500 38.45 -50.36 25.43
N THR A 501 38.29 -49.08 25.09
CA THR A 501 37.05 -48.33 25.28
C THR A 501 35.98 -48.74 24.25
N PRO A 502 34.75 -49.08 24.69
CA PRO A 502 33.64 -49.36 23.78
C PRO A 502 33.29 -48.15 22.91
N MET A 503 33.31 -48.33 21.59
CA MET A 503 32.86 -47.34 20.62
C MET A 503 31.50 -47.76 20.06
N SER A 504 30.56 -46.81 19.96
CA SER A 504 29.26 -47.02 19.32
C SER A 504 29.17 -46.22 18.03
N VAL A 505 28.52 -46.77 17.01
CA VAL A 505 28.24 -46.08 15.74
C VAL A 505 26.78 -46.22 15.35
N LEU A 506 26.31 -45.35 14.45
CA LEU A 506 25.00 -45.47 13.80
C LEU A 506 25.14 -46.28 12.50
N GLY A 507 24.33 -47.34 12.36
CA GLY A 507 24.28 -48.16 11.16
C GLY A 507 23.59 -49.50 11.39
N ASN A 508 23.79 -50.45 10.49
CA ASN A 508 23.29 -51.81 10.63
C ASN A 508 24.45 -52.74 11.01
N ASP A 509 24.31 -53.48 12.11
CA ASP A 509 25.36 -54.34 12.66
C ASP A 509 25.69 -55.51 11.73
N LEU A 510 24.68 -56.16 11.14
CA LEU A 510 24.83 -57.23 10.16
C LEU A 510 25.53 -56.74 8.89
N ARG A 511 25.23 -55.53 8.43
CA ARG A 511 25.94 -54.93 7.28
C ARG A 511 27.38 -54.60 7.61
N PHE A 512 27.63 -54.06 8.80
CA PHE A 512 28.99 -53.79 9.24
C PHE A 512 29.82 -55.08 9.33
N GLU A 513 29.25 -56.16 9.89
CA GLU A 513 29.87 -57.49 9.90
C GLU A 513 30.14 -57.99 8.48
N GLN A 514 29.16 -57.88 7.57
CA GLN A 514 29.33 -58.24 6.15
C GLN A 514 30.45 -57.44 5.48
N MET A 515 30.55 -56.13 5.73
CA MET A 515 31.63 -55.27 5.21
C MET A 515 32.99 -55.71 5.75
N LEU A 516 33.08 -55.97 7.06
CA LEU A 516 34.30 -56.41 7.70
C LEU A 516 34.74 -57.77 7.18
N ASP A 517 33.83 -58.72 7.01
CA ASP A 517 34.12 -60.03 6.41
C ASP A 517 34.72 -59.89 5.01
N LYS A 518 34.16 -59.02 4.15
CA LYS A 518 34.72 -58.78 2.82
C LYS A 518 36.10 -58.13 2.88
N LEU A 519 36.37 -57.26 3.85
CA LEU A 519 37.69 -56.65 4.08
C LEU A 519 38.71 -57.69 4.56
N LEU A 520 38.33 -58.56 5.50
CA LEU A 520 39.18 -59.61 6.06
C LEU A 520 39.47 -60.71 5.03
N ASP A 521 38.47 -61.12 4.25
CA ASP A 521 38.66 -62.03 3.11
C ASP A 521 39.62 -61.45 2.10
N ASN A 522 39.45 -60.17 1.74
CA ASN A 522 40.37 -59.49 0.83
C ASN A 522 41.79 -59.44 1.43
N ALA A 523 41.96 -59.09 2.70
CA ALA A 523 43.27 -59.09 3.34
C ALA A 523 43.92 -60.49 3.32
N ARG A 524 43.16 -61.54 3.64
CA ARG A 524 43.63 -62.93 3.60
C ARG A 524 44.11 -63.32 2.21
N ASP A 525 43.32 -63.05 1.18
CA ASP A 525 43.59 -63.51 -0.18
C ASP A 525 44.84 -62.84 -0.79
N PHE A 526 45.23 -61.66 -0.29
CA PHE A 526 46.39 -60.89 -0.75
C PHE A 526 47.61 -60.96 0.18
N THR A 527 47.52 -61.70 1.30
CA THR A 527 48.65 -61.90 2.23
C THR A 527 49.43 -63.17 1.88
N PRO A 528 50.77 -63.12 1.76
CA PRO A 528 51.58 -64.33 1.56
C PRO A 528 51.55 -65.23 2.80
N ASP A 529 51.83 -66.53 2.62
CA ASP A 529 51.86 -67.49 3.74
C ASP A 529 52.80 -67.03 4.86
N GLY A 530 52.31 -67.04 6.10
CA GLY A 530 53.03 -66.56 7.28
C GLY A 530 53.07 -65.03 7.44
N GLY A 531 52.44 -64.27 6.55
CA GLY A 531 52.32 -62.81 6.65
C GLY A 531 51.34 -62.35 7.73
N ILE A 532 51.36 -61.05 8.03
CA ILE A 532 50.56 -60.44 9.09
C ILE A 532 49.43 -59.58 8.52
N ILE A 533 48.23 -59.73 9.10
CA ILE A 533 47.08 -58.85 8.89
C ILE A 533 46.80 -58.09 10.18
N THR A 534 46.76 -56.76 10.09
CA THR A 534 46.46 -55.86 11.20
C THR A 534 45.10 -55.21 10.99
N VAL A 535 44.22 -55.33 11.97
CA VAL A 535 42.88 -54.72 11.95
C VAL A 535 42.79 -53.71 13.07
N GLY A 536 42.39 -52.49 12.77
CA GLY A 536 42.29 -51.46 13.79
C GLY A 536 41.08 -50.56 13.69
N LEU A 537 40.77 -49.96 14.83
CA LEU A 537 39.72 -48.96 14.99
C LEU A 537 40.33 -47.71 15.63
N SER A 538 39.97 -46.53 15.15
CA SER A 538 40.41 -45.27 15.72
C SER A 538 39.23 -44.33 15.89
N ASP A 539 39.18 -43.68 17.05
CA ASP A 539 38.18 -42.66 17.37
C ASP A 539 38.59 -41.31 16.78
N GLN A 540 37.65 -40.61 16.16
CA GLN A 540 37.77 -39.22 15.72
C GLN A 540 36.60 -38.41 16.26
N ILE A 541 36.77 -37.09 16.32
CA ILE A 541 35.86 -36.15 17.01
C ILE A 541 34.36 -36.44 16.81
N ASN A 542 33.94 -36.79 15.58
CA ASN A 542 32.54 -37.10 15.25
C ASN A 542 32.38 -38.40 14.45
N SER A 543 33.40 -39.27 14.40
CA SER A 543 33.35 -40.48 13.57
C SER A 543 34.34 -41.54 14.01
N VAL A 544 34.10 -42.78 13.62
CA VAL A 544 35.04 -43.89 13.78
C VAL A 544 35.72 -44.19 12.45
N VAL A 545 37.01 -44.54 12.49
CA VAL A 545 37.77 -45.07 11.37
C VAL A 545 38.04 -46.54 11.59
N LEU A 546 37.62 -47.39 10.64
CA LEU A 546 37.98 -48.79 10.54
C LEU A 546 39.08 -48.95 9.50
N TRP A 547 40.09 -49.75 9.77
CA TRP A 547 41.11 -50.07 8.77
C TRP A 547 41.60 -51.50 8.88
N VAL A 548 41.96 -52.06 7.73
CA VAL A 548 42.57 -53.38 7.60
C VAL A 548 43.84 -53.22 6.76
N GLU A 549 44.98 -53.55 7.35
CA GLU A 549 46.29 -53.55 6.70
C GLU A 549 46.79 -54.97 6.56
N ASN A 550 47.29 -55.34 5.38
CA ASN A 550 47.83 -56.65 5.12
C ASN A 550 49.24 -56.55 4.50
N GLU A 551 50.14 -57.45 4.91
CA GLU A 551 51.45 -57.57 4.27
C GLU A 551 51.30 -58.17 2.87
N GLY A 552 52.03 -57.63 1.87
CA GLY A 552 51.87 -58.08 0.49
C GLY A 552 52.48 -57.15 -0.55
N PRO A 553 52.42 -57.51 -1.83
CA PRO A 553 52.94 -56.66 -2.90
C PRO A 553 52.13 -55.35 -3.00
N SER A 554 52.83 -54.23 -3.17
CA SER A 554 52.19 -52.92 -3.34
C SER A 554 51.22 -52.90 -4.52
N LEU A 555 50.06 -52.28 -4.32
CA LEU A 555 49.07 -52.03 -5.34
C LEU A 555 49.64 -51.06 -6.39
N ARG A 556 49.64 -51.44 -7.67
CA ARG A 556 49.95 -50.54 -8.78
C ARG A 556 48.76 -49.61 -9.00
N ILE A 557 48.79 -48.45 -8.36
CA ILE A 557 47.79 -47.38 -8.57
C ILE A 557 48.06 -46.77 -9.94
N GLN A 558 47.39 -47.24 -11.00
CA GLN A 558 47.35 -46.54 -12.27
C GLN A 558 46.34 -45.40 -12.18
N ASP A 559 46.70 -44.22 -12.67
CA ASP A 559 45.82 -43.05 -12.71
C ASP A 559 44.49 -43.41 -13.40
N GLY A 560 43.38 -43.34 -12.65
CA GLY A 560 42.02 -43.47 -13.19
C GLY A 560 41.32 -44.83 -12.99
N VAL A 561 41.94 -45.84 -12.37
CA VAL A 561 41.26 -47.11 -12.05
C VAL A 561 40.85 -47.16 -10.57
N ASP A 562 39.55 -47.04 -10.31
CA ASP A 562 38.96 -47.11 -8.98
C ASP A 562 38.89 -48.59 -8.52
N ALA A 563 39.68 -48.93 -7.49
CA ALA A 563 39.76 -50.28 -6.92
C ALA A 563 38.44 -50.74 -6.27
N PHE A 564 37.51 -49.82 -6.00
CA PHE A 564 36.20 -50.10 -5.42
C PHE A 564 35.10 -50.22 -6.48
N GLN A 565 35.43 -50.16 -7.77
CA GLN A 565 34.47 -50.48 -8.83
C GLN A 565 34.25 -51.99 -8.95
N MET A 566 33.06 -52.34 -9.40
CA MET A 566 32.71 -53.70 -9.78
C MET A 566 33.72 -54.20 -10.83
N PHE A 567 34.36 -55.34 -10.58
CA PHE A 567 35.29 -56.02 -11.51
C PHE A 567 36.69 -55.38 -11.72
N SER A 568 37.22 -54.62 -10.76
CA SER A 568 38.56 -53.98 -10.87
C SER A 568 39.79 -54.90 -10.71
N GLY A 569 39.62 -56.23 -10.76
CA GLY A 569 40.70 -57.21 -10.50
C GLY A 569 41.72 -57.32 -11.64
N THR A 570 43.02 -57.32 -11.32
CA THR A 570 44.13 -57.26 -12.31
C THR A 570 44.95 -58.55 -12.46
N ARG A 571 44.59 -59.68 -11.82
CA ARG A 571 45.38 -60.92 -11.93
C ARG A 571 44.69 -62.00 -12.79
N ASN A 572 45.41 -62.43 -13.82
CA ASN A 572 45.05 -63.50 -14.75
C ASN A 572 45.82 -64.80 -14.42
N ASP A 573 45.86 -65.21 -13.16
CA ASP A 573 46.58 -66.42 -12.72
C ASP A 573 45.66 -67.46 -12.08
N SER A 574 45.99 -68.71 -12.38
CA SER A 574 45.20 -69.96 -12.27
C SER A 574 44.75 -70.43 -10.87
N THR A 575 44.80 -69.58 -9.84
CA THR A 575 44.35 -69.89 -8.47
C THR A 575 43.37 -68.82 -8.00
N GLY A 576 42.08 -69.08 -8.20
CA GLY A 576 40.98 -68.30 -7.61
C GLY A 576 40.79 -66.89 -8.21
N SER A 577 40.03 -66.78 -9.30
CA SER A 577 39.61 -65.47 -9.80
C SER A 577 38.63 -64.82 -8.80
N HIS A 578 39.08 -63.78 -8.09
CA HIS A 578 38.22 -62.92 -7.29
C HIS A 578 37.61 -61.87 -8.22
N LEU A 579 36.28 -61.84 -8.29
CA LEU A 579 35.50 -61.08 -9.27
C LEU A 579 35.58 -59.54 -9.09
N GLY A 580 36.49 -59.04 -8.26
CA GLY A 580 36.58 -57.62 -7.86
C GLY A 580 35.34 -57.09 -7.14
N LEU A 581 34.47 -57.97 -6.65
CA LEU A 581 33.18 -57.59 -6.03
C LEU A 581 33.29 -57.30 -4.53
N GLY A 582 34.32 -57.82 -3.85
CA GLY A 582 34.46 -57.66 -2.40
C GLY A 582 34.58 -56.19 -2.00
N LEU A 583 35.52 -55.46 -2.60
CA LEU A 583 35.72 -54.03 -2.33
C LEU A 583 34.54 -53.16 -2.81
N TYR A 584 33.81 -53.58 -3.84
CA TYR A 584 32.59 -52.91 -4.26
C TYR A 584 31.47 -53.04 -3.21
N VAL A 585 31.29 -54.23 -2.62
CA VAL A 585 30.35 -54.46 -1.51
C VAL A 585 30.74 -53.62 -0.28
N VAL A 586 32.04 -53.55 0.03
CA VAL A 586 32.56 -52.68 1.11
C VAL A 586 32.18 -51.23 0.86
N ARG A 587 32.33 -50.75 -0.37
CA ARG A 587 31.95 -49.38 -0.73
C ARG A 587 30.45 -49.13 -0.59
N LEU A 588 29.60 -50.03 -1.09
CA LEU A 588 28.14 -49.88 -0.99
C LEU A 588 27.70 -49.78 0.48
N ILE A 589 28.21 -50.67 1.33
CA ILE A 589 27.88 -50.67 2.76
C ILE A 589 28.42 -49.41 3.43
N ALA A 590 29.68 -49.03 3.19
CA ALA A 590 30.26 -47.81 3.77
C ALA A 590 29.49 -46.55 3.36
N GLU A 591 29.14 -46.40 2.07
CA GLU A 591 28.36 -45.26 1.58
C GLU A 591 26.95 -45.22 2.20
N SER A 592 26.30 -46.38 2.40
CA SER A 592 25.00 -46.46 3.08
C SER A 592 25.07 -46.00 4.55
N MET A 593 26.23 -46.15 5.19
CA MET A 593 26.50 -45.65 6.55
C MET A 593 26.99 -44.19 6.57
N GLY A 594 27.08 -43.52 5.41
CA GLY A 594 27.62 -42.16 5.30
C GLY A 594 29.15 -42.08 5.37
N ALA A 595 29.85 -43.21 5.32
CA ALA A 595 31.30 -43.31 5.36
C ALA A 595 31.92 -43.31 3.95
N ARG A 596 33.25 -43.12 3.88
CA ARG A 596 34.05 -43.16 2.66
C ARG A 596 35.15 -44.19 2.76
N VAL A 597 35.44 -44.87 1.67
CA VAL A 597 36.48 -45.90 1.61
C VAL A 597 37.68 -45.41 0.80
N ALA A 598 38.88 -45.73 1.28
CA ALA A 598 40.15 -45.46 0.61
C ALA A 598 41.05 -46.70 0.66
N ILE A 599 41.90 -46.87 -0.35
CA ILE A 599 42.93 -47.92 -0.40
C ILE A 599 44.27 -47.26 -0.70
N GLY A 600 45.32 -47.67 0.01
CA GLY A 600 46.66 -47.12 -0.13
C GLY A 600 47.74 -48.15 0.15
N ASN A 601 48.95 -47.88 -0.35
CA ASN A 601 50.12 -48.69 -0.03
C ASN A 601 50.74 -48.19 1.28
N THR A 602 51.15 -49.11 2.15
CA THR A 602 51.95 -48.84 3.34
C THR A 602 53.39 -49.32 3.14
N GLU A 603 54.27 -49.07 4.11
CA GLU A 603 55.64 -49.60 4.07
C GLU A 603 55.69 -51.14 4.08
N ARG A 604 54.63 -51.79 4.59
CA ARG A 604 54.56 -53.23 4.80
C ARG A 604 53.61 -53.95 3.84
N GLY A 605 52.71 -53.23 3.17
CA GLY A 605 51.81 -53.81 2.17
C GLY A 605 50.71 -52.84 1.72
N VAL A 606 49.46 -53.21 1.95
CA VAL A 606 48.27 -52.45 1.49
C VAL A 606 47.31 -52.26 2.67
N ARG A 607 46.74 -51.06 2.77
CA ARG A 607 45.73 -50.71 3.78
C ARG A 607 44.45 -50.21 3.13
N VAL A 608 43.33 -50.76 3.57
CA VAL A 608 41.99 -50.27 3.24
C VAL A 608 41.43 -49.56 4.47
N GLU A 609 40.97 -48.33 4.30
CA GLU A 609 40.44 -47.49 5.37
C GLU A 609 38.99 -47.07 5.06
N VAL A 610 38.10 -47.21 6.04
CA VAL A 610 36.73 -46.71 6.04
C VAL A 610 36.65 -45.56 7.03
N THR A 611 36.41 -44.35 6.53
CA THR A 611 36.45 -43.10 7.30
C THR A 611 35.07 -42.44 7.35
N GLY A 612 34.75 -41.79 8.46
CA GLY A 612 33.49 -41.03 8.59
C GLY A 612 32.29 -41.86 9.03
N ILE A 613 32.49 -43.01 9.67
CA ILE A 613 31.38 -43.79 10.25
C ILE A 613 30.80 -42.97 11.43
N PRO A 614 29.53 -42.55 11.40
CA PRO A 614 28.98 -41.61 12.37
C PRO A 614 28.84 -42.19 13.77
N VAL A 615 29.27 -41.43 14.78
CA VAL A 615 29.01 -41.70 16.20
C VAL A 615 27.61 -41.15 16.56
N PRO A 616 26.83 -41.85 17.39
CA PRO A 616 25.46 -41.46 17.76
C PRO A 616 25.32 -40.15 18.54
#